data_AF-A0AB37HV07-F1
#
_entry.id   AF-A0AB37HV07-F1
#
_cell.length_a   1.000
_cell.length_b   1.000
_cell.length_c   1.000
_cell.angle_alpha   90.00
_cell.angle_beta   90.00
_cell.angle_gamma   90.00
#
_symmetry.space_group_name_H-M   'P 1'
#
loop_
_entity.id
_entity.type
_entity.pdbx_description
1 polymer ?
#
loop_
_entity_poly.entity_id
_entity_poly.type
_entity_poly.pdbx_seq_one_letter_code
_entity_poly.pdbx_strand_id
1 'polypeptide(L)'
;MTDDPIRVFLDANVLVKPVTRTLLMVGGPLSGFAVVWSETAEREAARHMKPNALSPTIVRQRFGGELSPVGEGASRFLGTAAEDRQILADAVAAKAGFLITADVDDFAEADLASVGISAVNPDLFLAAKLTRKAYAAVIDLFVERQVAPPTTAAEFHSAIARQHPLLFATHADIYDIAPMPSVHPAPTVLFRGERPLRLED
;
A
#
# COMPACT_ATOMS: atom_id res chain seq x y z
N MET A 1 12.83 23.52 7.34
CA MET A 1 13.25 22.16 6.99
C MET A 1 12.07 21.54 6.28
N THR A 2 12.18 21.24 4.99
CA THR A 2 11.21 20.35 4.34
C THR A 2 11.57 18.96 4.85
N ASP A 3 10.77 18.42 5.77
CA ASP A 3 10.94 17.03 6.19
C ASP A 3 10.81 16.13 4.96
N ASP A 4 11.80 15.26 4.77
CA ASP A 4 11.76 14.27 3.70
C ASP A 4 10.55 13.35 3.94
N PRO A 5 9.74 13.06 2.90
CA PRO A 5 8.55 12.24 3.07
C PRO A 5 8.91 10.83 3.54
N ILE A 6 8.06 10.26 4.39
CA ILE A 6 8.23 8.87 4.84
C ILE A 6 8.21 7.95 3.63
N ARG A 7 9.26 7.12 3.46
CA ARG A 7 9.31 6.12 2.40
C ARG A 7 8.54 4.87 2.78
N VAL A 8 7.67 4.44 1.87
CA VAL A 8 6.74 3.32 2.04
C VAL A 8 6.97 2.33 0.91
N PHE A 9 7.48 1.14 1.24
CA PHE A 9 7.75 0.09 0.27
C PHE A 9 6.49 -0.74 0.01
N LEU A 10 6.15 -0.98 -1.25
CA LEU A 10 5.02 -1.85 -1.61
C LEU A 10 5.46 -3.25 -1.96
N ASP A 11 4.85 -4.22 -1.30
CA ASP A 11 4.92 -5.62 -1.67
C ASP A 11 4.13 -5.90 -2.97
N ALA A 12 4.50 -6.98 -3.65
CA ALA A 12 3.87 -7.48 -4.87
C ALA A 12 2.36 -7.74 -4.68
N ASN A 13 1.96 -8.32 -3.54
CA ASN A 13 0.54 -8.60 -3.23
C ASN A 13 -0.32 -7.32 -3.08
N VAL A 14 0.31 -6.17 -2.85
CA VAL A 14 -0.34 -4.84 -2.84
C VAL A 14 -0.31 -4.23 -4.24
N LEU A 15 0.82 -4.35 -4.95
CA LEU A 15 0.98 -3.85 -6.31
C LEU A 15 -0.02 -4.46 -7.30
N VAL A 16 -0.43 -5.71 -7.12
CA VAL A 16 -1.45 -6.35 -7.98
C VAL A 16 -2.86 -5.81 -7.78
N LYS A 17 -3.14 -5.07 -6.69
CA LYS A 17 -4.47 -4.52 -6.35
C LYS A 17 -4.60 -3.10 -6.90
N PRO A 18 -5.28 -2.85 -8.03
CA PRO A 18 -5.21 -1.55 -8.72
C PRO A 18 -5.75 -0.37 -7.90
N VAL A 19 -6.82 -0.60 -7.13
CA VAL A 19 -7.41 0.42 -6.25
C VAL A 19 -6.47 0.77 -5.11
N THR A 20 -6.00 -0.23 -4.35
CA THR A 20 -5.04 -0.06 -3.25
C THR A 20 -3.76 0.62 -3.71
N ARG A 21 -3.17 0.17 -4.81
CA ARG A 21 -1.96 0.76 -5.39
C ARG A 21 -2.16 2.24 -5.72
N THR A 22 -3.28 2.60 -6.33
CA THR A 22 -3.57 4.00 -6.70
C THR A 22 -3.82 4.87 -5.47
N LEU A 23 -4.53 4.36 -4.46
CA LEU A 23 -4.72 5.06 -3.18
C LEU A 23 -3.38 5.43 -2.54
N LEU A 24 -2.44 4.49 -2.51
CA LEU A 24 -1.10 4.72 -1.97
C LEU A 24 -0.29 5.70 -2.84
N MET A 25 -0.24 5.48 -4.15
CA MET A 25 0.61 6.28 -5.05
C MET A 25 0.15 7.73 -5.20
N VAL A 26 -1.15 7.95 -5.36
CA VAL A 26 -1.72 9.28 -5.61
C VAL A 26 -1.98 10.00 -4.28
N GLY A 27 -2.48 9.30 -3.28
CA GLY A 27 -2.79 9.88 -1.99
C GLY A 27 -1.56 10.11 -1.10
N GLY A 28 -0.47 9.38 -1.33
CA GLY A 28 0.76 9.46 -0.54
C GLY A 28 1.41 10.84 -0.51
N PRO A 29 1.74 11.43 -1.67
CA PRO A 29 2.34 12.76 -1.71
C PRO A 29 1.48 13.85 -1.05
N LEU A 30 0.15 13.71 -1.14
CA LEU A 30 -0.83 14.59 -0.48
C LEU A 30 -0.95 14.35 1.02
N SER A 31 -0.36 13.26 1.53
CA SER A 31 -0.42 12.81 2.92
C SER A 31 0.97 12.66 3.57
N GLY A 32 2.02 13.21 2.95
CA GLY A 32 3.37 13.24 3.54
C GLY A 32 4.17 11.94 3.44
N PHE A 33 3.79 11.00 2.55
CA PHE A 33 4.57 9.79 2.31
C PHE A 33 4.85 9.53 0.83
N ALA A 34 5.99 8.92 0.55
CA ALA A 34 6.43 8.56 -0.79
C ALA A 34 6.42 7.04 -0.95
N VAL A 35 5.76 6.58 -2.02
CA VAL A 35 5.66 5.17 -2.35
C VAL A 35 6.84 4.74 -3.22
N VAL A 36 7.47 3.62 -2.88
CA VAL A 36 8.59 3.03 -3.61
C VAL A 36 8.42 1.52 -3.74
N TRP A 37 9.02 0.91 -4.77
CA TRP A 37 9.15 -0.54 -4.89
C TRP A 37 10.32 -0.89 -5.81
N SER A 38 10.83 -2.11 -5.69
CA SER A 38 11.94 -2.62 -6.48
C SER A 38 11.48 -3.31 -7.76
N GLU A 39 12.43 -3.60 -8.64
CA GLU A 39 12.19 -4.46 -9.81
C GLU A 39 11.71 -5.87 -9.40
N THR A 40 12.16 -6.40 -8.25
CA THR A 40 11.71 -7.69 -7.72
C THR A 40 10.22 -7.68 -7.46
N ALA A 41 9.73 -6.70 -6.69
CA ALA A 41 8.31 -6.57 -6.38
C ALA A 41 7.47 -6.34 -7.64
N GLU A 42 7.97 -5.55 -8.59
CA GLU A 42 7.29 -5.31 -9.86
C GLU A 42 7.16 -6.58 -10.71
N ARG A 43 8.23 -7.37 -10.83
CA ARG A 43 8.22 -8.66 -11.55
C ARG A 43 7.29 -9.66 -10.88
N GLU A 44 7.31 -9.74 -9.56
CA GLU A 44 6.48 -10.68 -8.81
C GLU A 44 5.00 -10.31 -8.90
N ALA A 45 4.69 -9.02 -8.84
CA ALA A 45 3.34 -8.53 -9.11
C ALA A 45 2.89 -8.90 -10.52
N ALA A 46 3.72 -8.66 -11.54
CA ALA A 46 3.38 -8.95 -12.93
C ALA A 46 3.01 -10.43 -13.18
N ARG A 47 3.63 -11.38 -12.47
CA ARG A 47 3.30 -12.82 -12.56
C ARG A 47 1.90 -13.15 -12.07
N HIS A 48 1.40 -12.38 -11.11
CA HIS A 48 0.12 -12.61 -10.44
C HIS A 48 -1.04 -11.78 -11.02
N MET A 49 -0.76 -10.98 -12.06
CA MET A 49 -1.77 -10.14 -12.68
C MET A 49 -2.62 -10.88 -13.71
N LYS A 50 -3.87 -10.45 -13.82
CA LYS A 50 -4.75 -10.88 -14.92
C LYS A 50 -4.23 -10.31 -16.25
N PRO A 51 -4.41 -11.01 -17.39
CA PRO A 51 -3.85 -10.61 -18.69
C PRO A 51 -4.15 -9.17 -19.16
N ASN A 52 -5.28 -8.59 -18.74
CA ASN A 52 -5.72 -7.24 -19.13
C ASN A 52 -5.57 -6.21 -18.01
N ALA A 53 -4.94 -6.56 -16.89
CA ALA A 53 -4.73 -5.64 -15.79
C ALA A 53 -3.59 -4.66 -16.12
N LEU A 54 -3.76 -3.38 -15.75
CA LEU A 54 -2.75 -2.37 -16.00
C LEU A 54 -1.48 -2.62 -15.17
N SER A 55 -0.38 -2.95 -15.87
CA SER A 55 0.92 -3.30 -15.28
C SER A 55 1.45 -2.22 -14.30
N PRO A 56 2.04 -2.62 -13.15
CA PRO A 56 2.71 -1.72 -12.22
C PRO A 56 3.76 -0.86 -12.90
N THR A 57 4.50 -1.39 -13.88
CA THR A 57 5.49 -0.64 -14.67
C THR A 57 4.87 0.56 -15.36
N ILE A 58 3.74 0.35 -16.05
CA ILE A 58 3.04 1.42 -16.79
C ILE A 58 2.49 2.46 -15.80
N VAL A 59 1.93 2.01 -14.67
CA VAL A 59 1.42 2.92 -13.63
C VAL A 59 2.56 3.74 -13.04
N ARG A 60 3.69 3.11 -12.69
CA ARG A 60 4.88 3.78 -12.18
C ARG A 60 5.34 4.89 -13.10
N GLN A 61 5.57 4.56 -14.36
CA GLN A 61 6.06 5.50 -15.37
C GLN A 61 5.07 6.65 -15.58
N ARG A 62 3.76 6.36 -15.60
CA ARG A 62 2.72 7.39 -15.75
C ARG A 62 2.70 8.41 -14.61
N PHE A 63 3.05 7.99 -13.40
CA PHE A 63 3.10 8.86 -12.22
C PHE A 63 4.54 9.30 -11.87
N GLY A 64 5.50 9.14 -12.78
CA GLY A 64 6.88 9.60 -12.60
C GLY A 64 7.67 8.85 -11.52
N GLY A 65 7.25 7.64 -11.15
CA GLY A 65 7.93 6.84 -10.14
C GLY A 65 9.23 6.20 -10.65
N GLU A 66 10.24 6.16 -9.79
CA GLU A 66 11.49 5.43 -10.01
C GLU A 66 11.47 4.11 -9.23
N LEU A 67 12.16 3.09 -9.75
CA LEU A 67 12.38 1.86 -9.00
C LEU A 67 13.39 2.13 -7.89
N SER A 68 13.14 1.58 -6.70
CA SER A 68 14.15 1.53 -5.66
C SER A 68 15.24 0.50 -6.03
N PRO A 69 16.44 0.60 -5.43
CA PRO A 69 17.44 -0.44 -5.56
C PRO A 69 16.90 -1.81 -5.12
N VAL A 70 17.44 -2.87 -5.74
CA VAL A 70 17.28 -4.24 -5.25
C VAL A 70 18.28 -4.45 -4.11
N GLY A 71 17.81 -4.98 -2.99
CA GLY A 71 18.62 -5.22 -1.80
C GLY A 71 19.43 -6.50 -1.88
N GLU A 72 20.54 -6.52 -1.16
CA GLU A 72 21.40 -7.70 -1.03
C GLU A 72 21.17 -8.39 0.33
N GLY A 73 21.66 -9.63 0.46
CA GLY A 73 21.71 -10.31 1.75
C GLY A 73 20.36 -10.78 2.29
N ALA A 74 19.37 -11.01 1.43
CA ALA A 74 18.03 -11.50 1.82
C ALA A 74 18.07 -12.76 2.70
N SER A 75 19.06 -13.63 2.52
CA SER A 75 19.23 -14.86 3.30
C SER A 75 19.44 -14.63 4.81
N ARG A 76 19.74 -13.40 5.26
CA ARG A 76 19.89 -13.07 6.69
C ARG A 76 18.57 -13.01 7.46
N PHE A 77 17.43 -12.86 6.76
CA PHE A 77 16.10 -12.75 7.36
C PHE A 77 15.50 -14.14 7.58
N LEU A 78 16.03 -14.85 8.58
CA LEU A 78 15.73 -16.27 8.78
C LEU A 78 14.31 -16.53 9.31
N GLY A 79 13.72 -15.56 10.01
CA GLY A 79 12.36 -15.68 10.54
C GLY A 79 11.27 -15.34 9.52
N THR A 80 11.60 -14.51 8.53
CA THR A 80 10.73 -14.12 7.42
C THR A 80 10.58 -15.28 6.44
N ALA A 81 9.36 -15.47 5.91
CA ALA A 81 9.03 -16.47 4.90
C ALA A 81 10.02 -16.39 3.73
N ALA A 82 10.40 -17.54 3.17
CA ALA A 82 11.55 -17.63 2.27
C ALA A 82 11.36 -16.81 0.98
N GLU A 83 10.14 -16.78 0.47
CA GLU A 83 9.66 -16.01 -0.67
C GLU A 83 9.72 -14.49 -0.43
N ASP A 84 9.56 -14.03 0.82
CA ASP A 84 9.45 -12.62 1.18
C ASP A 84 10.75 -11.98 1.67
N ARG A 85 11.79 -12.79 1.88
CA ARG A 85 13.12 -12.30 2.32
C ARG A 85 13.70 -11.26 1.38
N GLN A 86 13.52 -11.44 0.06
CA GLN A 86 14.02 -10.49 -0.92
C GLN A 86 13.20 -9.18 -0.89
N ILE A 87 11.89 -9.26 -0.64
CA ILE A 87 11.03 -8.08 -0.48
C ILE A 87 11.47 -7.26 0.74
N LEU A 88 11.80 -7.91 1.86
CA LEU A 88 12.36 -7.22 3.04
C LEU A 88 13.74 -6.60 2.74
N ALA A 89 14.62 -7.31 2.02
CA ALA A 89 15.92 -6.77 1.61
C ALA A 89 15.78 -5.51 0.73
N ASP A 90 14.83 -5.53 -0.21
CA ASP A 90 14.54 -4.42 -1.10
C ASP A 90 13.98 -3.22 -0.35
N ALA A 91 13.11 -3.44 0.65
CA ALA A 91 12.60 -2.37 1.52
C ALA A 91 13.73 -1.69 2.31
N VAL A 92 14.72 -2.46 2.78
CA VAL A 92 15.92 -1.93 3.44
C VAL A 92 16.74 -1.07 2.47
N ALA A 93 17.00 -1.58 1.26
CA ALA A 93 17.75 -0.84 0.24
C ALA A 93 17.05 0.45 -0.19
N ALA A 94 15.72 0.45 -0.18
CA ALA A 94 14.89 1.63 -0.43
C ALA A 94 14.89 2.67 0.71
N LYS A 95 15.45 2.32 1.89
CA LYS A 95 15.36 3.10 3.13
C LYS A 95 13.91 3.34 3.56
N ALA A 96 13.05 2.34 3.37
CA ALA A 96 11.65 2.43 3.75
C ALA A 96 11.51 2.42 5.28
N GLY A 97 10.56 3.19 5.81
CA GLY A 97 10.15 3.07 7.20
C GLY A 97 9.05 2.01 7.38
N PHE A 98 8.25 1.80 6.33
CA PHE A 98 7.14 0.85 6.33
C PHE A 98 7.19 -0.04 5.09
N LEU A 99 6.86 -1.31 5.31
CA LEU A 99 6.60 -2.30 4.27
C LEU A 99 5.10 -2.59 4.25
N ILE A 100 4.44 -2.28 3.14
CA ILE A 100 2.99 -2.46 3.00
C ILE A 100 2.72 -3.77 2.30
N THR A 101 2.07 -4.68 3.01
CA THR A 101 1.79 -6.04 2.55
C THR A 101 0.42 -6.51 3.05
N ALA A 102 -0.27 -7.35 2.29
CA ALA A 102 -1.48 -8.01 2.78
C ALA A 102 -1.15 -9.11 3.81
N ASP A 103 0.05 -9.68 3.73
CA ASP A 103 0.46 -10.89 4.45
C ASP A 103 1.53 -10.51 5.51
N VAL A 104 1.10 -9.72 6.49
CA VAL A 104 2.00 -9.17 7.53
C VAL A 104 2.66 -10.28 8.34
N ASP A 105 1.98 -11.42 8.48
CA ASP A 105 2.45 -12.56 9.23
C ASP A 105 3.61 -13.34 8.59
N ASP A 106 3.90 -13.09 7.31
CA ASP A 106 5.07 -13.65 6.61
C ASP A 106 6.39 -12.94 6.99
N PHE A 107 6.31 -11.76 7.60
CA PHE A 107 7.46 -10.98 8.06
C PHE A 107 7.69 -11.13 9.56
N ALA A 108 8.81 -11.72 9.97
CA ALA A 108 9.09 -11.94 11.37
C ALA A 108 9.43 -10.64 12.12
N GLU A 109 8.91 -10.51 13.35
CA GLU A 109 9.15 -9.33 14.20
C GLU A 109 10.64 -9.08 14.47
N ALA A 110 11.42 -10.14 14.71
CA ALA A 110 12.85 -10.03 14.96
C ALA A 110 13.62 -9.51 13.73
N ASP A 111 13.24 -9.96 12.52
CA ASP A 111 13.87 -9.51 11.27
C ASP A 111 13.53 -8.05 10.99
N LEU A 112 12.26 -7.67 11.16
CA LEU A 112 11.76 -6.30 11.02
C LEU A 112 12.45 -5.34 12.00
N ALA A 113 12.54 -5.72 13.28
CA ALA A 113 13.23 -4.94 14.31
C ALA A 113 14.72 -4.77 14.00
N SER A 114 15.39 -5.81 13.49
CA SER A 114 16.82 -5.76 13.14
C SER A 114 17.17 -4.71 12.07
N VAL A 115 16.18 -4.21 11.32
CA VAL A 115 16.35 -3.22 10.25
C VAL A 115 15.50 -1.96 10.43
N GLY A 116 14.76 -1.84 11.52
CA GLY A 116 13.95 -0.66 11.83
C GLY A 116 12.77 -0.42 10.86
N ILE A 117 12.24 -1.49 10.25
CA ILE A 117 11.07 -1.44 9.35
C ILE A 117 9.86 -1.99 10.10
N SER A 118 8.67 -1.50 9.77
CA SER A 118 7.41 -2.13 10.22
C SER A 118 6.57 -2.59 9.04
N ALA A 119 6.12 -3.84 9.09
CA ALA A 119 5.19 -4.41 8.15
C ALA A 119 3.77 -4.02 8.55
N VAL A 120 3.00 -3.48 7.62
CA VAL A 120 1.66 -2.94 7.88
C VAL A 120 0.69 -3.36 6.79
N ASN A 121 -0.50 -3.80 7.21
CA ASN A 121 -1.60 -4.05 6.30
C ASN A 121 -2.03 -2.76 5.58
N PRO A 122 -2.31 -2.79 4.26
CA PRO A 122 -2.65 -1.59 3.50
C PRO A 122 -3.88 -0.84 4.04
N ASP A 123 -4.91 -1.54 4.55
CA ASP A 123 -6.10 -0.89 5.10
C ASP A 123 -5.76 -0.10 6.36
N LEU A 124 -5.02 -0.73 7.30
CA LEU A 124 -4.55 -0.07 8.51
C LEU A 124 -3.64 1.12 8.19
N PHE A 125 -2.71 0.96 7.25
CA PHE A 125 -1.80 2.04 6.86
C PHE A 125 -2.55 3.22 6.25
N LEU A 126 -3.48 2.96 5.32
CA LEU A 126 -4.27 4.00 4.67
C LEU A 126 -5.21 4.69 5.67
N ALA A 127 -5.87 3.96 6.56
CA ALA A 127 -6.70 4.53 7.61
C ALA A 127 -5.90 5.49 8.52
N ALA A 128 -4.65 5.12 8.85
CA ALA A 128 -3.81 5.93 9.71
C ALA A 128 -3.17 7.13 9.00
N LYS A 129 -2.81 7.02 7.71
CA LYS A 129 -1.99 8.01 7.01
C LYS A 129 -2.70 8.79 5.91
N LEU A 130 -3.73 8.24 5.28
CA LEU A 130 -4.39 8.90 4.16
C LEU A 130 -5.31 10.02 4.66
N THR A 131 -4.88 11.26 4.44
CA THR A 131 -5.66 12.43 4.88
C THR A 131 -6.99 12.51 4.14
N ARG A 132 -8.00 13.15 4.74
CA ARG A 132 -9.31 13.38 4.10
C ARG A 132 -9.17 14.03 2.72
N LYS A 133 -8.31 15.05 2.62
CA LYS A 133 -8.07 15.78 1.37
C LYS A 133 -7.50 14.84 0.30
N ALA A 134 -6.51 14.03 0.65
CA ALA A 134 -5.92 13.06 -0.26
C ALA A 134 -6.92 11.98 -0.67
N TYR A 135 -7.71 11.47 0.27
CA TYR A 135 -8.74 10.48 0.03
C TYR A 135 -9.78 10.97 -0.99
N ALA A 136 -10.34 12.17 -0.80
CA ALA A 136 -11.28 12.78 -1.73
C ALA A 136 -10.67 12.96 -3.13
N ALA A 137 -9.44 13.48 -3.22
CA ALA A 137 -8.75 13.67 -4.50
C ALA A 137 -8.52 12.36 -5.27
N VAL A 138 -8.24 11.25 -4.57
CA VAL A 138 -8.11 9.94 -5.22
C VAL A 138 -9.47 9.44 -5.72
N ILE A 139 -10.54 9.64 -4.95
CA ILE A 139 -11.90 9.27 -5.39
C ILE A 139 -12.27 10.04 -6.67
N ASP A 140 -12.07 11.36 -6.68
CA ASP A 140 -12.35 12.20 -7.85
C ASP A 140 -11.57 11.70 -9.07
N LEU A 141 -10.28 11.39 -8.89
CA LEU A 141 -9.44 10.83 -9.95
C LEU A 141 -10.00 9.52 -10.53
N PHE A 142 -10.54 8.64 -9.69
CA PHE A 142 -11.16 7.39 -10.14
C PHE A 142 -12.43 7.64 -10.92
N VAL A 143 -13.32 8.48 -10.39
CA VAL A 143 -14.61 8.82 -11.03
C VAL A 143 -14.39 9.49 -12.38
N GLU A 144 -13.45 10.44 -12.48
CA GLU A 144 -13.10 11.12 -13.73
C GLU A 144 -12.54 10.19 -14.81
N ARG A 145 -11.86 9.11 -14.40
CA ARG A 145 -11.15 8.19 -15.32
C ARG A 145 -11.95 6.94 -15.68
N GLN A 146 -13.14 6.75 -15.12
CA GLN A 146 -13.95 5.59 -15.42
C GLN A 146 -14.54 5.62 -16.83
N VAL A 147 -14.52 4.46 -17.48
CA VAL A 147 -15.21 4.21 -18.74
C VAL A 147 -16.33 3.21 -18.43
N ALA A 148 -17.57 3.69 -18.44
CA ALA A 148 -18.89 3.03 -18.33
C ALA A 148 -19.02 1.60 -17.71
N PRO A 149 -20.02 1.35 -16.83
CA PRO A 149 -20.97 2.33 -16.28
C PRO A 149 -20.29 3.24 -15.25
N PRO A 150 -20.66 4.54 -15.21
CA PRO A 150 -20.08 5.46 -14.26
C PRO A 150 -20.49 5.06 -12.83
N THR A 151 -19.50 4.94 -11.95
CA THR A 151 -19.66 4.83 -10.51
C THR A 151 -19.60 6.24 -9.95
N THR A 152 -20.58 6.64 -9.15
CA THR A 152 -20.52 7.91 -8.41
C THR A 152 -19.42 7.88 -7.36
N ALA A 153 -18.99 9.05 -6.90
CA ALA A 153 -18.00 9.14 -5.81
C ALA A 153 -18.46 8.42 -4.53
N ALA A 154 -19.76 8.50 -4.21
CA ALA A 154 -20.36 7.80 -3.08
C ALA A 154 -20.35 6.27 -3.26
N GLU A 155 -20.70 5.76 -4.44
CA GLU A 155 -20.63 4.33 -4.74
C GLU A 155 -19.19 3.81 -4.71
N PHE A 156 -18.23 4.59 -5.22
CA PHE A 156 -16.82 4.24 -5.16
C PHE A 156 -16.31 4.22 -3.71
N HIS A 157 -16.69 5.22 -2.91
CA HIS A 157 -16.43 5.24 -1.47
C HIS A 157 -16.99 4.00 -0.77
N SER A 158 -18.26 3.64 -1.03
CA SER A 158 -18.87 2.42 -0.49
C SER A 158 -18.13 1.15 -0.93
N ALA A 159 -17.66 1.09 -2.18
CA ALA A 159 -16.90 -0.05 -2.71
C ALA A 159 -15.50 -0.21 -2.09
N ILE A 160 -14.87 0.87 -1.61
CA ILE A 160 -13.59 0.82 -0.90
C ILE A 160 -13.68 -0.09 0.33
N ALA A 161 -14.81 -0.09 1.05
CA ALA A 161 -15.03 -0.92 2.23
C ALA A 161 -14.87 -2.44 1.98
N ARG A 162 -15.01 -2.89 0.72
CA ARG A 162 -14.80 -4.30 0.36
C ARG A 162 -13.38 -4.80 0.60
N GLN A 163 -12.40 -3.90 0.50
CA GLN A 163 -10.98 -4.21 0.69
C GLN A 163 -10.35 -3.42 1.84
N HIS A 164 -10.89 -2.24 2.15
CA HIS A 164 -10.34 -1.31 3.13
C HIS A 164 -11.43 -0.80 4.09
N PRO A 165 -12.02 -1.67 4.94
CA PRO A 165 -13.06 -1.26 5.89
C PRO A 165 -12.59 -0.23 6.93
N LEU A 166 -11.34 -0.26 7.38
CA LEU A 166 -10.81 0.74 8.33
C LEU A 166 -10.69 2.12 7.67
N LEU A 167 -10.20 2.16 6.43
CA LEU A 167 -10.12 3.39 5.64
C LEU A 167 -11.51 3.97 5.39
N PHE A 168 -12.48 3.13 5.04
CA PHE A 168 -13.87 3.56 4.89
C PHE A 168 -14.38 4.19 6.18
N ALA A 169 -14.24 3.50 7.33
CA ALA A 169 -14.72 3.98 8.62
C ALA A 169 -14.10 5.33 9.02
N THR A 170 -12.83 5.54 8.69
CA THR A 170 -12.10 6.81 8.95
C THR A 170 -12.71 8.01 8.21
N HIS A 171 -13.34 7.76 7.07
CA HIS A 171 -13.89 8.79 6.18
C HIS A 171 -15.40 8.61 5.93
N ALA A 172 -16.11 7.90 6.82
CA ALA A 172 -17.49 7.48 6.62
C ALA A 172 -18.49 8.64 6.53
N ASP A 173 -18.13 9.81 7.04
CA ASP A 173 -18.96 11.02 7.03
C ASP A 173 -18.82 11.84 5.75
N ILE A 174 -17.96 11.45 4.79
CA ILE A 174 -17.84 12.16 3.51
C ILE A 174 -19.11 11.96 2.65
N TYR A 175 -19.72 10.79 2.70
CA TYR A 175 -20.92 10.46 1.94
C TYR A 175 -21.93 9.72 2.81
N ASP A 176 -23.21 10.06 2.68
CA ASP A 176 -24.30 9.34 3.36
C ASP A 176 -24.62 8.03 2.62
N ILE A 177 -23.76 7.03 2.76
CA ILE A 177 -23.89 5.72 2.11
C ILE A 177 -23.34 4.59 3.00
N ALA A 178 -24.04 3.46 3.01
CA ALA A 178 -23.59 2.27 3.74
C ALA A 178 -22.36 1.63 3.06
N PRO A 179 -21.44 1.00 3.82
CA PRO A 179 -20.31 0.27 3.25
C PRO A 179 -20.78 -0.99 2.49
N MET A 180 -20.15 -1.29 1.35
CA MET A 180 -20.29 -2.60 0.75
C MET A 180 -19.63 -3.67 1.64
N PRO A 181 -20.22 -4.86 1.79
CA PRO A 181 -19.65 -5.91 2.63
C PRO A 181 -18.32 -6.42 2.07
N SER A 182 -17.36 -6.68 2.96
CA SER A 182 -16.13 -7.40 2.60
C SER A 182 -16.46 -8.78 2.02
N VAL A 183 -15.68 -9.20 1.03
CA VAL A 183 -15.74 -10.55 0.45
C VAL A 183 -14.55 -11.42 0.87
N HIS A 184 -13.66 -10.88 1.68
CA HIS A 184 -12.48 -11.57 2.19
C HIS A 184 -12.52 -11.63 3.72
N PRO A 185 -11.99 -12.72 4.33
CA PRO A 185 -11.79 -12.76 5.77
C PRO A 185 -10.88 -11.61 6.21
N ALA A 186 -11.12 -11.10 7.43
CA ALA A 186 -10.25 -10.10 8.02
C ALA A 186 -8.85 -10.70 8.24
N PRO A 187 -7.77 -9.93 7.98
CA PRO A 187 -6.41 -10.39 8.29
C PRO A 187 -6.27 -10.59 9.80
N THR A 188 -5.60 -11.67 10.20
CA THR A 188 -5.33 -11.96 11.62
C THR A 188 -4.27 -11.02 12.21
N VAL A 189 -3.33 -10.57 11.38
CA VAL A 189 -2.24 -9.67 11.77
C VAL A 189 -2.25 -8.45 10.85
N LEU A 190 -2.36 -7.26 11.45
CA LEU A 190 -2.38 -6.00 10.69
C LEU A 190 -1.07 -5.21 10.78
N PHE A 191 -0.22 -5.52 11.75
CA PHE A 191 0.98 -4.78 12.05
C PHE A 191 2.04 -5.65 12.73
N ARG A 192 3.30 -5.49 12.32
CA ARG A 192 4.49 -6.00 13.01
C ARG A 192 5.65 -5.01 12.88
N GLY A 193 6.46 -4.90 13.93
CA GLY A 193 7.65 -4.04 13.96
C GLY A 193 7.56 -2.90 14.99
N GLU A 194 8.62 -2.13 15.12
CA GLU A 194 8.78 -1.16 16.22
C GLU A 194 8.46 0.28 15.83
N ARG A 195 8.37 0.60 14.52
CA ARG A 195 8.06 1.94 14.05
C ARG A 195 6.54 2.16 14.17
N PRO A 196 6.07 3.05 15.07
CA PRO A 196 4.65 3.22 15.29
C PRO A 196 4.00 3.94 14.11
N LEU A 197 2.76 3.53 13.79
CA LEU A 197 1.84 4.29 12.94
C LEU A 197 1.29 5.48 13.72
N ARG A 198 2.09 6.53 13.94
CA ARG A 198 1.57 7.78 14.52
C ARG A 198 1.00 8.69 13.44
N LEU A 199 -0.05 9.44 13.79
CA LEU A 199 -0.69 10.45 12.94
C LEU A 199 0.08 11.77 12.85
N GLU A 200 1.13 11.96 13.65
CA GLU A 200 1.79 13.26 13.82
C GLU A 200 3.29 13.13 13.62
N ASP A 201 3.82 13.96 12.72
CA ASP A 201 5.04 14.75 12.92
C ASP A 201 4.63 16.23 12.72
#